data_AF-A0A519KIV3-F1
#
_entry.id   AF-A0A519KIV3-F1
#
_cell.length_a   1.000
_cell.length_b   1.000
_cell.length_c   1.000
_cell.angle_alpha   90.00
_cell.angle_beta   90.00
_cell.angle_gamma   90.00
#
_symmetry.space_group_name_H-M   'P 1'
#
loop_
_entity.id
_entity.type
_entity.pdbx_description
1 polymer ?
#
loop_
_entity_poly.entity_id
_entity_poly.type
_entity_poly.pdbx_seq_one_letter_code
_entity_poly.pdbx_strand_id
1 'polypeptide(L)'
;MLQVNFLRENKERVLEGLKKRSFKELDLVDAAINADDERKKLQFELDSQLSEMNKISKEIGILMKDGKKEEAEAAKSKTSQYKESSKELQSQ
;
A
#
# COMPACT_ATOMS: atom_id res chain seq x y z
N MET A 1 -12.59 1.78 7.34
CA MET A 1 -12.19 0.47 6.77
C MET A 1 -12.54 -0.68 7.74
N LEU A 2 -13.80 -0.85 8.13
CA LEU A 2 -14.22 -1.85 9.15
C LEU A 2 -15.18 -2.92 8.62
N GLN A 3 -15.78 -2.74 7.44
CA GLN A 3 -16.78 -3.68 6.91
C GLN A 3 -16.18 -4.97 6.34
N VAL A 4 -14.93 -4.95 5.88
CA VAL A 4 -14.30 -6.14 5.29
C VAL A 4 -13.82 -7.13 6.36
N ASN A 5 -13.28 -6.64 7.48
CA ASN A 5 -13.00 -7.49 8.63
C ASN A 5 -14.27 -8.15 9.18
N PHE A 6 -15.38 -7.39 9.22
CA PHE A 6 -16.68 -7.96 9.59
C PHE A 6 -17.13 -9.06 8.60
N LEU A 7 -16.88 -8.88 7.29
CA LEU A 7 -17.11 -9.91 6.28
C LEU A 7 -16.21 -11.16 6.48
N ARG A 8 -14.94 -10.99 6.89
CA ARG A 8 -14.05 -12.12 7.21
C ARG A 8 -14.49 -12.84 8.48
N GLU A 9 -14.74 -12.11 9.56
CA GLU A 9 -15.09 -12.68 10.87
C GLU A 9 -16.49 -13.29 10.89
N ASN A 10 -17.43 -12.73 10.13
CA ASN A 10 -18.84 -13.16 10.11
C ASN A 10 -19.23 -13.73 8.75
N LYS A 11 -18.27 -14.33 8.01
CA LYS A 11 -18.49 -14.86 6.65
C LYS A 11 -19.71 -15.77 6.56
N GLU A 12 -19.86 -16.71 7.49
CA GLU A 12 -21.02 -17.62 7.57
C GLU A 12 -22.34 -16.88 7.77
N ARG A 13 -22.37 -15.91 8.68
CA ARG A 13 -23.57 -15.09 8.96
C ARG A 13 -23.97 -14.21 7.77
N VAL A 14 -22.97 -13.70 7.05
CA VAL A 14 -23.16 -12.92 5.83
C VAL A 14 -23.66 -13.81 4.69
N LEU A 15 -23.08 -15.01 4.51
CA LEU A 15 -23.53 -16.03 3.56
C LEU A 15 -24.98 -16.44 3.82
N GLU A 16 -25.36 -16.70 5.08
CA GLU A 16 -26.74 -17.04 5.44
C GLU A 16 -27.72 -15.89 5.17
N GLY A 17 -27.34 -14.65 5.49
CA GLY A 17 -28.13 -13.46 5.20
C GLY A 17 -28.31 -13.20 3.70
N LEU A 18 -27.24 -13.39 2.92
CA LEU A 18 -27.24 -13.29 1.46
C LEU A 18 -28.10 -14.38 0.83
N LYS A 19 -28.01 -15.61 1.32
CA LYS A 19 -28.84 -16.75 0.90
C LYS A 19 -30.32 -16.50 1.21
N LYS A 20 -30.65 -15.92 2.36
CA LYS A 20 -32.02 -15.47 2.71
C LYS A 20 -32.55 -14.35 1.79
N ARG A 21 -31.67 -13.53 1.23
CA ARG A 21 -32.00 -12.50 0.24
C ARG A 21 -32.00 -13.00 -1.21
N SER A 22 -31.84 -14.33 -1.44
CA SER A 22 -31.66 -14.91 -2.78
C SER A 22 -30.49 -14.32 -3.57
N PHE A 23 -29.45 -13.87 -2.86
CA PHE A 23 -28.23 -13.36 -3.49
C PHE A 23 -27.37 -14.54 -3.96
N LYS A 24 -27.10 -14.61 -5.27
CA LYS A 24 -26.43 -15.75 -5.90
C LYS A 24 -24.91 -15.63 -5.92
N GLU A 25 -24.39 -14.40 -5.85
CA GLU A 25 -22.96 -14.12 -5.94
C GLU A 25 -22.33 -14.01 -4.56
N LEU A 26 -22.21 -15.15 -3.90
CA LEU A 26 -21.50 -15.29 -2.62
C LEU A 26 -19.99 -15.03 -2.81
N ASP A 27 -19.47 -15.24 -4.03
CA ASP A 27 -18.08 -14.98 -4.43
C ASP A 27 -17.69 -13.50 -4.34
N LEU A 28 -18.66 -12.57 -4.47
CA LEU A 28 -18.40 -11.14 -4.30
C LEU A 28 -17.90 -10.79 -2.89
N VAL A 29 -18.23 -11.62 -1.89
CA VAL A 29 -17.74 -11.46 -0.52
C VAL A 29 -16.23 -11.73 -0.47
N ASP A 30 -15.77 -12.82 -1.08
CA ASP A 30 -14.34 -13.14 -1.19
C ASP A 30 -13.61 -12.13 -2.10
N ALA A 31 -14.21 -11.72 -3.21
CA ALA A 31 -13.65 -10.70 -4.08
C ALA A 31 -13.49 -9.34 -3.38
N ALA A 32 -14.49 -8.91 -2.60
CA ALA A 32 -14.41 -7.69 -1.81
C ALA A 32 -13.34 -7.78 -0.72
N ILE A 33 -13.17 -8.96 -0.13
CA ILE A 33 -12.12 -9.23 0.83
C ILE A 33 -10.73 -9.14 0.19
N ASN A 34 -10.54 -9.74 -0.98
CA ASN A 34 -9.26 -9.70 -1.70
C ASN A 34 -8.94 -8.28 -2.18
N ALA A 35 -9.92 -7.56 -2.72
CA ALA A 35 -9.74 -6.18 -3.16
C ALA A 35 -9.33 -5.24 -2.00
N ASP A 36 -9.87 -5.41 -0.80
CA ASP A 36 -9.42 -4.64 0.38
C ASP A 36 -8.01 -5.01 0.83
N ASP A 37 -7.65 -6.29 0.73
CA ASP A 37 -6.30 -6.78 1.06
C ASP A 37 -5.26 -6.21 0.08
N GLU A 38 -5.54 -6.27 -1.22
CA GLU A 38 -4.72 -5.64 -2.26
C GLU A 38 -4.61 -4.14 -2.04
N ARG A 39 -5.73 -3.45 -1.74
CA ARG A 39 -5.71 -2.02 -1.45
C ARG A 39 -4.85 -1.69 -0.23
N LYS A 40 -4.95 -2.48 0.85
CA LYS A 40 -4.12 -2.31 2.04
C LYS A 40 -2.65 -2.57 1.75
N LYS A 41 -2.36 -3.59 0.94
CA LYS A 41 -1.00 -3.93 0.54
C LYS A 41 -0.38 -2.81 -0.30
N LEU A 42 -1.10 -2.30 -1.30
CA LEU A 42 -0.72 -1.13 -2.08
C LEU A 42 -0.50 0.09 -1.19
N GLN A 43 -1.43 0.36 -0.27
CA GLN A 43 -1.31 1.46 0.67
C GLN A 43 -0.10 1.31 1.60
N PHE A 44 0.21 0.09 2.05
CA PHE A 44 1.39 -0.21 2.86
C PHE A 44 2.69 -0.06 2.06
N GLU A 45 2.73 -0.57 0.83
CA GLU A 45 3.89 -0.39 -0.06
C GLU A 45 4.15 1.09 -0.35
N LEU A 46 3.10 1.87 -0.60
CA LEU A 46 3.18 3.31 -0.80
C LEU A 46 3.75 4.03 0.43
N ASP A 47 3.22 3.74 1.62
CA ASP A 47 3.68 4.33 2.88
C ASP A 47 5.15 3.94 3.18
N SER A 48 5.50 2.68 2.90
CA SER A 48 6.88 2.19 3.02
C SER A 48 7.83 2.91 2.06
N GLN A 49 7.44 3.13 0.80
CA GLN A 49 8.23 3.89 -0.17
C GLN A 49 8.38 5.37 0.22
N LEU A 50 7.31 6.01 0.68
CA LEU A 50 7.35 7.39 1.18
C LEU A 50 8.26 7.52 2.40
N SER A 51 8.20 6.55 3.32
CA SER A 51 9.10 6.48 4.47
C SER A 51 10.56 6.33 4.04
N GLU A 52 10.83 5.43 3.09
CA GLU A 52 12.18 5.21 2.56
C GLU A 52 12.72 6.44 1.82
N MET A 53 11.90 7.11 1.00
CA MET A 53 12.25 8.39 0.40
C MET A 53 12.63 9.46 1.43
N ASN A 54 11.89 9.54 2.53
CA ASN A 54 12.17 10.49 3.61
C ASN A 54 13.47 10.15 4.34
N LYS A 55 13.79 8.86 4.54
CA LYS A 55 15.08 8.43 5.08
C LYS A 55 16.23 8.80 4.16
N ILE A 56 16.12 8.45 2.87
CA ILE A 56 17.16 8.76 1.87
C ILE A 56 17.34 10.28 1.77
N SER A 57 16.26 11.07 1.84
CA SER A 57 16.33 12.54 1.83
C SER A 57 17.12 13.09 3.03
N LYS A 58 16.97 12.48 4.22
CA LYS A 58 17.77 12.84 5.40
C LYS A 58 19.23 12.40 5.24
N GLU A 59 19.47 11.20 4.72
CA GLU A 59 20.82 10.71 4.42
C GLU A 59 21.54 11.61 3.42
N ILE A 60 20.87 12.07 2.35
CA ILE A 60 21.43 13.04 1.39
C ILE A 60 21.87 14.32 2.11
N GLY A 61 21.04 14.85 3.02
CA GLY A 61 21.38 16.05 3.79
C GLY A 61 22.61 15.84 4.69
N ILE A 62 22.74 14.66 5.29
CA ILE A 62 23.91 14.28 6.11
C ILE A 62 25.15 14.11 5.23
N LEU A 63 25.05 13.36 4.13
CA LEU A 63 26.14 13.12 3.18
C LEU A 63 26.65 14.42 2.53
N MET A 64 25.76 15.35 2.21
CA MET A 64 26.13 16.68 1.74
C MET A 64 26.87 17.50 2.81
N LYS A 65 26.45 17.38 4.09
CA LYS A 65 27.14 18.02 5.21
C LYS A 65 28.51 17.40 5.49
N ASP A 66 28.66 16.10 5.26
CA ASP A 66 29.89 15.33 5.40
C ASP A 66 30.86 15.54 4.22
N GLY A 67 30.44 16.24 3.16
CA GLY A 67 31.25 16.52 1.96
C GLY A 67 31.27 15.39 0.93
N LYS A 68 30.51 14.31 1.15
CA LYS A 68 30.39 13.13 0.28
C LYS A 68 29.44 13.37 -0.89
N LYS A 69 29.86 14.22 -1.83
CA LYS A 69 29.05 14.62 -3.00
C LYS A 69 28.63 13.44 -3.89
N GLU A 70 29.53 12.46 -4.11
CA GLU A 70 29.22 11.29 -4.95
C GLU A 70 28.13 10.39 -4.33
N GLU A 71 28.21 10.10 -3.03
CA GLU A 71 27.17 9.33 -2.33
C GLU A 71 25.84 10.10 -2.29
N ALA A 72 25.88 11.43 -2.13
CA ALA A 72 24.68 12.28 -2.14
C ALA A 72 24.00 12.34 -3.53
N GLU A 73 24.78 12.37 -4.63
CA GLU A 73 24.25 12.29 -6.00
C GLU A 73 23.63 10.92 -6.29
N ALA A 74 24.31 9.83 -5.89
CA ALA A 74 23.78 8.48 -6.02
C ALA A 74 22.47 8.30 -5.23
N ALA A 75 22.41 8.83 -4.01
CA ALA A 75 21.20 8.81 -3.19
C ALA A 75 20.08 9.68 -3.79
N LYS A 76 20.39 10.87 -4.33
CA LYS A 76 19.42 11.70 -5.06
C LYS A 76 18.80 10.97 -6.25
N SER A 77 19.63 10.27 -7.03
CA SER A 77 19.17 9.48 -8.17
C SER A 77 18.21 8.37 -7.74
N LYS A 78 18.55 7.65 -6.65
CA LYS A 78 17.64 6.67 -6.04
C LYS A 78 16.34 7.31 -5.55
N THR A 79 16.39 8.46 -4.87
CA THR A 79 15.17 9.17 -4.42
C THR A 79 14.25 9.52 -5.58
N SER A 80 14.79 9.96 -6.72
CA SER A 80 13.98 10.24 -7.92
C SER A 80 13.31 8.97 -8.46
N GLN A 81 14.01 7.84 -8.53
CA GLN A 81 13.41 6.56 -8.92
C GLN A 81 12.32 6.12 -7.95
N TYR A 82 12.56 6.18 -6.64
CA TYR A 82 11.54 5.86 -5.64
C TYR A 82 10.31 6.78 -5.74
N LYS A 83 10.52 8.05 -6.07
CA LYS A 83 9.43 9.02 -6.27
C LYS A 83 8.58 8.70 -7.49
N GLU A 84 9.20 8.17 -8.54
CA GLU A 84 8.53 7.74 -9.76
C GLU A 84 7.73 6.46 -9.51
N SER A 85 8.35 5.43 -8.92
CA SER A 85 7.66 4.19 -8.55
C SER A 85 6.53 4.41 -7.53
N SER A 86 6.72 5.31 -6.57
CA SER A 86 5.66 5.65 -5.61
C SER A 86 4.48 6.34 -6.29
N LYS A 87 4.73 7.17 -7.31
CA LYS A 87 3.67 7.77 -8.15
C LYS A 87 2.91 6.74 -8.97
N GLU A 88 3.60 5.75 -9.52
CA GLU A 88 2.97 4.64 -10.25
C GLU A 88 2.08 3.80 -9.33
N LEU A 89 2.58 3.45 -8.13
CA LEU A 89 1.81 2.75 -7.11
C LEU A 89 0.61 3.54 -6.60
N GLN A 90 0.68 4.87 -6.60
CA GLN A 90 -0.44 5.74 -6.23
C GLN A 90 -1.53 5.83 -7.31
N SER A 91 -1.19 5.45 -8.55
CA SER A 91 -2.09 5.53 -9.70
C SER A 91 -2.80 4.20 -10.00
N GLN A 92 -2.46 3.12 -9.30
CA GLN A 92 -3.20 1.85 -9.29
C GLN A 92 -4.30 1.86 -8.23
#